data_AF-A0A4R3I0R7-F1
#
_entry.id   AF-A0A4R3I0R7-F1
#
_cell.length_a   1.000
_cell.length_b   1.000
_cell.length_c   1.000
_cell.angle_alpha   90.00
_cell.angle_beta   90.00
_cell.angle_gamma   90.00
#
_symmetry.space_group_name_H-M   'P 1'
#
loop_
_entity.id
_entity.type
_entity.pdbx_description
1 polymer ?
#
loop_
_entity_poly.entity_id
_entity_poly.type
_entity_poly.pdbx_seq_one_letter_code
_entity_poly.pdbx_strand_id
1 'polypeptide(L)'
;MQKILNTKSLATFAFALIAAGCGGGGGGDETVASSQGPSTGSGDTQTPPAGNTQTPPTGGNETPADNNQPRLAAATTVSDGAALGTSQWPDGSTATGGLGQDVNGLTCSTDPATYTYTQLIVLQNGQQVAVPANIGVGTPTLASPATCVYPVHTKDQTGKIRVNGTTGATYTLGQFFEVWGQPLTASNVAGIEGTQTIYLNDNGTLTQFSGDPATIELRPNRQIVVMQGTPITQIPNYSWEALPPLSSTPWVLEGGEIGTLGTITWADGSTGAAATGAAVGNLQCLSGLTANFDTSAHLAIYRNGEQLAIPQDIGRTATCEYEVHTHNRSGVIHVASTEYKRFTLGDFFSLWGQPLTATNVAGFTGEPIVIYVEDKGDLRRFMGDPANIDLASHRNIVIQIGSQLTQVPTYDWLNFGPF
;
A
#
# COMPACT_ATOMS: atom_id res chain seq x y z
N MET A 1 21.47 32.80 39.49
CA MET A 1 22.34 32.02 40.41
C MET A 1 21.67 30.68 40.64
N GLN A 2 22.26 29.59 40.15
CA GLN A 2 22.58 28.33 40.88
C GLN A 2 22.81 27.22 39.82
N LYS A 3 24.06 26.77 39.72
CA LYS A 3 24.52 25.63 38.91
C LYS A 3 24.18 24.34 39.67
N ILE A 4 23.67 23.32 38.99
CA ILE A 4 23.89 21.90 39.36
C ILE A 4 24.17 21.09 38.08
N LEU A 5 25.02 20.09 38.24
CA LEU A 5 25.95 19.46 37.30
C LEU A 5 25.36 18.38 36.37
N ASN A 6 26.09 18.20 35.26
CA ASN A 6 26.23 17.03 34.39
C ASN A 6 26.31 15.67 35.10
N THR A 7 25.76 14.64 34.45
CA THR A 7 26.47 13.36 34.23
C THR A 7 26.00 12.68 32.94
N LYS A 8 26.91 12.56 31.97
CA LYS A 8 26.80 11.72 30.77
C LYS A 8 27.29 10.31 31.12
N SER A 9 26.52 9.28 30.81
CA SER A 9 27.02 7.90 30.74
C SER A 9 27.41 7.57 29.31
N LEU A 10 28.71 7.38 29.08
CA LEU A 10 29.25 6.71 27.89
C LEU A 10 29.07 5.20 28.06
N ALA A 11 28.43 4.54 27.10
CA ALA A 11 28.47 3.09 26.95
C ALA A 11 29.49 2.74 25.85
N THR A 12 30.60 2.14 26.27
CA THR A 12 31.67 1.61 25.41
C THR A 12 31.25 0.25 24.86
N PHE A 13 31.08 0.11 23.54
CA PHE A 13 30.95 -1.19 22.89
C PHE A 13 32.33 -1.71 22.50
N ALA A 14 32.70 -2.86 23.08
CA ALA A 14 33.92 -3.59 22.76
C ALA A 14 33.71 -4.46 21.51
N PHE A 15 34.56 -4.28 20.50
CA PHE A 15 34.70 -5.14 19.33
C PHE A 15 35.48 -6.41 19.71
N ALA A 16 34.90 -7.59 19.46
CA ALA A 16 35.62 -8.86 19.51
C ALA A 16 35.86 -9.37 18.09
N LEU A 17 37.13 -9.29 17.64
CA LEU A 17 37.65 -10.03 16.49
C LEU A 17 37.78 -11.51 16.86
N ILE A 18 37.27 -12.41 16.01
CA ILE A 18 37.70 -13.80 15.99
C ILE A 18 38.34 -14.06 14.62
N ALA A 19 39.66 -14.28 14.65
CA ALA A 19 40.44 -14.84 13.57
C ALA A 19 40.65 -16.34 13.84
N ALA A 20 40.42 -17.19 12.84
CA ALA A 20 40.93 -18.55 12.80
C ALA A 20 41.48 -18.83 11.40
N GLY A 21 42.73 -19.29 11.37
CA GLY A 21 43.60 -19.34 10.22
C GLY A 21 43.62 -20.65 9.42
N CYS A 22 44.61 -20.65 8.53
CA CYS A 22 44.90 -21.53 7.39
C CYS A 22 45.09 -23.04 7.63
N GLY A 23 44.89 -23.77 6.53
CA GLY A 23 45.60 -24.99 6.08
C GLY A 23 44.77 -25.71 5.01
N GLY A 24 45.19 -26.03 3.78
CA GLY A 24 46.49 -25.99 3.10
C GLY A 24 46.70 -27.31 2.31
N GLY A 25 46.77 -27.24 0.97
CA GLY A 25 47.32 -28.26 0.05
C GLY A 25 46.30 -29.15 -0.70
N GLY A 26 46.38 -29.41 -2.01
CA GLY A 26 47.32 -29.00 -3.07
C GLY A 26 47.24 -29.94 -4.29
N GLY A 27 47.31 -29.37 -5.51
CA GLY A 27 47.82 -29.93 -6.80
C GLY A 27 47.05 -31.08 -7.49
N GLY A 28 46.91 -31.12 -8.82
CA GLY A 28 47.38 -30.24 -9.89
C GLY A 28 46.83 -30.62 -11.29
N ASP A 29 47.03 -29.68 -12.23
CA ASP A 29 47.33 -29.75 -13.68
C ASP A 29 46.42 -30.52 -14.67
N GLU A 30 45.78 -29.83 -15.64
CA GLU A 30 46.27 -29.45 -17.01
C GLU A 30 46.12 -30.63 -18.00
N THR A 31 45.57 -30.59 -19.22
CA THR A 31 45.46 -29.63 -20.35
C THR A 31 44.39 -30.17 -21.34
N VAL A 32 43.47 -29.38 -21.92
CA VAL A 32 43.49 -28.62 -23.21
C VAL A 32 43.40 -29.43 -24.54
N ALA A 33 42.23 -29.27 -25.20
CA ALA A 33 41.92 -29.03 -26.63
C ALA A 33 41.84 -30.10 -27.75
N SER A 34 40.71 -29.98 -28.49
CA SER A 34 40.54 -29.95 -29.97
C SER A 34 40.76 -31.25 -30.77
N SER A 35 40.13 -31.57 -31.91
CA SER A 35 39.06 -31.01 -32.76
C SER A 35 38.83 -31.95 -33.97
N GLN A 36 37.63 -31.91 -34.56
CA GLN A 36 37.29 -32.13 -35.99
C GLN A 36 37.38 -33.52 -36.68
N GLY A 37 36.18 -34.04 -37.02
CA GLY A 37 35.71 -34.47 -38.38
C GLY A 37 36.32 -35.70 -39.07
N PRO A 38 35.78 -36.19 -40.21
CA PRO A 38 34.56 -35.79 -40.94
C PRO A 38 33.62 -36.97 -41.36
N SER A 39 32.47 -36.62 -41.95
CA SER A 39 31.43 -37.47 -42.58
C SER A 39 31.79 -37.99 -43.98
N THR A 40 31.17 -39.09 -44.46
CA THR A 40 30.69 -39.29 -45.87
C THR A 40 30.02 -40.68 -46.09
N GLY A 41 29.04 -40.74 -47.01
CA GLY A 41 28.56 -41.94 -47.72
C GLY A 41 27.15 -42.43 -47.32
N SER A 42 26.03 -42.03 -47.95
CA SER A 42 25.52 -42.33 -49.31
C SER A 42 24.86 -43.71 -49.45
N GLY A 43 23.57 -43.74 -49.85
CA GLY A 43 22.90 -44.95 -50.35
C GLY A 43 21.37 -44.91 -50.34
N ASP A 44 20.76 -44.33 -51.38
CA ASP A 44 19.37 -44.59 -51.81
C ASP A 44 19.16 -46.11 -52.02
N THR A 45 18.01 -46.74 -51.82
CA THR A 45 16.83 -46.67 -52.70
C THR A 45 15.71 -47.58 -52.15
N GLN A 46 14.45 -47.25 -52.49
CA GLN A 46 13.22 -48.09 -52.56
C GLN A 46 12.16 -47.97 -51.44
N THR A 47 10.93 -47.72 -51.90
CA THR A 47 9.65 -47.54 -51.19
C THR A 47 8.62 -48.43 -51.93
N PRO A 48 7.40 -48.77 -51.42
CA PRO A 48 6.87 -49.10 -50.08
C PRO A 48 6.22 -50.53 -50.06
N PRO A 49 5.55 -51.03 -48.98
CA PRO A 49 4.16 -50.67 -48.65
C PRO A 49 3.85 -50.58 -47.13
N ALA A 50 2.64 -50.11 -46.82
CA ALA A 50 2.11 -49.77 -45.50
C ALA A 50 2.06 -50.92 -44.47
N GLY A 51 2.27 -50.59 -43.19
CA GLY A 51 1.99 -51.48 -42.06
C GLY A 51 2.33 -50.90 -40.67
N ASN A 52 1.28 -50.67 -39.88
CA ASN A 52 1.21 -50.58 -38.40
C ASN A 52 2.19 -49.68 -37.64
N THR A 53 1.72 -48.48 -37.26
CA THR A 53 2.27 -47.73 -36.11
C THR A 53 1.70 -48.29 -34.81
N GLN A 54 2.57 -48.84 -33.97
CA GLN A 54 2.27 -49.22 -32.58
C GLN A 54 2.03 -47.97 -31.71
N THR A 55 0.93 -48.01 -30.96
CA THR A 55 0.57 -47.07 -29.90
C THR A 55 1.49 -47.23 -28.68
N PRO A 56 2.07 -46.14 -28.13
CA PRO A 56 2.67 -46.13 -26.80
C PRO A 56 1.61 -45.94 -25.69
N PRO A 57 1.92 -46.28 -24.42
CA PRO A 57 0.98 -46.92 -23.50
C PRO A 57 0.02 -45.97 -22.78
N THR A 58 -1.18 -46.49 -22.53
CA THR A 58 -2.22 -45.97 -21.65
C THR A 58 -1.82 -46.06 -20.18
N GLY A 59 -2.18 -45.05 -19.37
CA GLY A 59 -2.45 -45.26 -17.94
C GLY A 59 -1.92 -44.23 -16.96
N GLY A 60 -2.32 -42.96 -17.09
CA GLY A 60 -2.49 -42.07 -15.94
C GLY A 60 -3.98 -41.80 -15.81
N ASN A 61 -4.61 -42.41 -14.81
CA ASN A 61 -6.04 -42.30 -14.57
C ASN A 61 -6.33 -40.89 -14.01
N GLU A 62 -6.45 -39.89 -14.88
CA GLU A 62 -7.08 -38.63 -14.50
C GLU A 62 -8.52 -38.97 -14.11
N THR A 63 -8.82 -38.77 -12.83
CA THR A 63 -10.19 -38.89 -12.31
C THR A 63 -11.05 -37.92 -13.13
N PRO A 64 -12.24 -38.32 -13.64
CA PRO A 64 -13.11 -37.41 -14.35
C PRO A 64 -13.33 -36.16 -13.48
N ALA A 65 -12.95 -34.99 -13.98
CA ALA A 65 -13.22 -33.73 -13.28
C ALA A 65 -14.72 -33.68 -12.98
N ASP A 66 -15.08 -33.53 -11.72
CA ASP A 66 -16.46 -33.28 -11.32
C ASP A 66 -16.94 -32.03 -12.07
N ASN A 67 -17.81 -32.24 -13.06
CA ASN A 67 -18.30 -31.19 -13.94
C ASN A 67 -19.22 -30.17 -13.23
N ASN A 68 -19.43 -30.31 -11.91
CA ASN A 68 -20.24 -29.40 -11.10
C ASN A 68 -19.44 -28.46 -10.17
N GLN A 69 -18.12 -28.59 -10.05
CA GLN A 69 -17.32 -27.65 -9.26
C GLN A 69 -16.82 -26.47 -10.12
N PRO A 70 -16.96 -25.21 -9.64
CA PRO A 70 -16.43 -24.07 -10.35
C PRO A 70 -14.91 -24.12 -10.40
N ARG A 71 -14.35 -23.48 -11.44
CA ARG A 71 -12.91 -23.36 -11.64
C ARG A 71 -12.47 -21.94 -11.29
N LEU A 72 -11.23 -21.78 -10.89
CA LEU A 72 -10.65 -20.45 -10.71
C LEU A 72 -10.41 -19.80 -12.08
N ALA A 73 -10.81 -18.54 -12.24
CA ALA A 73 -10.49 -17.77 -13.44
C ALA A 73 -8.98 -17.44 -13.51
N ALA A 74 -8.53 -17.02 -14.70
CA ALA A 74 -7.20 -16.43 -14.83
C ALA A 74 -7.07 -15.20 -13.92
N ALA A 75 -5.93 -15.06 -13.25
CA ALA A 75 -5.70 -13.96 -12.33
C ALA A 75 -5.74 -12.62 -13.07
N THR A 76 -6.53 -11.68 -12.55
CA THR A 76 -6.55 -10.29 -13.00
C THR A 76 -5.72 -9.45 -12.04
N THR A 77 -4.73 -8.71 -12.55
CA THR A 77 -3.93 -7.80 -11.71
C THR A 77 -4.75 -6.56 -11.33
N VAL A 78 -4.71 -6.22 -10.05
CA VAL A 78 -5.44 -5.10 -9.45
C VAL A 78 -4.47 -4.22 -8.65
N SER A 79 -4.64 -2.91 -8.76
CA SER A 79 -3.93 -1.92 -7.96
C SER A 79 -4.72 -1.61 -6.68
N ASP A 80 -4.01 -1.26 -5.61
CA ASP A 80 -4.65 -0.68 -4.42
C ASP A 80 -5.41 0.60 -4.80
N GLY A 81 -6.53 0.85 -4.13
CA GLY A 81 -7.44 1.95 -4.43
C GLY A 81 -8.42 1.68 -5.58
N ALA A 82 -8.39 0.50 -6.19
CA ALA A 82 -9.42 0.09 -7.16
C ALA A 82 -10.77 -0.22 -6.47
N ALA A 83 -11.81 -0.31 -7.29
CA ALA A 83 -13.12 -0.83 -6.88
C ALA A 83 -13.44 -2.08 -7.70
N LEU A 84 -13.80 -3.18 -7.02
CA LEU A 84 -14.14 -4.45 -7.68
C LEU A 84 -15.60 -4.82 -7.43
N GLY A 85 -16.43 -4.66 -8.47
CA GLY A 85 -17.86 -4.93 -8.40
C GLY A 85 -18.70 -3.67 -8.31
N THR A 86 -19.99 -3.85 -8.06
CA THR A 86 -20.96 -2.75 -7.93
C THR A 86 -21.03 -2.26 -6.48
N SER A 87 -21.04 -0.94 -6.26
CA SER A 87 -21.19 -0.38 -4.91
C SER A 87 -22.63 -0.56 -4.44
N GLN A 88 -22.79 -1.17 -3.27
CA GLN A 88 -24.09 -1.43 -2.63
C GLN A 88 -24.18 -0.87 -1.21
N TRP A 89 -23.06 -0.84 -0.48
CA TRP A 89 -22.99 -0.35 0.89
C TRP A 89 -22.13 0.92 0.96
N PRO A 90 -22.43 1.84 1.89
CA PRO A 90 -21.57 2.99 2.13
C PRO A 90 -20.21 2.56 2.67
N ASP A 91 -19.18 3.37 2.39
CA ASP A 91 -17.85 3.22 2.99
C ASP A 91 -17.90 3.40 4.50
N GLY A 92 -17.04 2.65 5.21
CA GLY A 92 -16.95 2.64 6.67
C GLY A 92 -17.71 1.50 7.34
N SER A 93 -17.49 1.39 8.65
CA SER A 93 -18.31 0.55 9.53
C SER A 93 -19.71 1.15 9.68
N THR A 94 -20.73 0.31 9.86
CA THR A 94 -22.09 0.77 10.16
C THR A 94 -22.20 1.31 11.60
N ALA A 95 -23.36 1.87 11.95
CA ALA A 95 -23.64 2.37 13.30
C ALA A 95 -23.55 1.30 14.41
N THR A 96 -23.67 0.02 14.05
CA THR A 96 -23.53 -1.12 14.97
C THR A 96 -22.15 -1.77 14.90
N GLY A 97 -21.28 -1.32 14.00
CA GLY A 97 -19.92 -1.82 13.85
C GLY A 97 -18.91 -1.08 14.72
N GLY A 98 -17.63 -1.27 14.41
CA GLY A 98 -16.50 -0.64 15.09
C GLY A 98 -16.34 0.82 14.70
N LEU A 99 -16.59 1.72 15.65
CA LEU A 99 -16.44 3.18 15.52
C LEU A 99 -15.36 3.75 16.45
N GLY A 100 -14.57 2.87 17.08
CA GLY A 100 -13.50 3.23 18.02
C GLY A 100 -13.57 2.46 19.35
N GLN A 101 -14.72 1.88 19.68
CA GLN A 101 -14.92 1.02 20.86
C GLN A 101 -14.34 -0.39 20.66
N ASP A 102 -14.14 -1.16 21.73
CA ASP A 102 -13.78 -2.57 21.56
C ASP A 102 -14.92 -3.38 20.90
N VAL A 103 -14.57 -4.22 19.93
CA VAL A 103 -15.53 -5.08 19.20
C VAL A 103 -14.98 -6.51 19.15
N ASN A 104 -15.67 -7.46 19.81
CA ASN A 104 -15.30 -8.87 19.81
C ASN A 104 -13.80 -9.15 20.11
N GLY A 105 -13.27 -8.48 21.14
CA GLY A 105 -11.86 -8.58 21.53
C GLY A 105 -10.88 -7.82 20.63
N LEU A 106 -11.38 -7.05 19.65
CA LEU A 106 -10.58 -6.18 18.80
C LEU A 106 -10.64 -4.74 19.30
N THR A 107 -9.47 -4.18 19.58
CA THR A 107 -9.32 -2.78 19.99
C THR A 107 -8.94 -1.92 18.78
N CYS A 108 -9.60 -0.78 18.65
CA CYS A 108 -9.20 0.24 17.67
C CYS A 108 -7.95 0.95 18.17
N SER A 109 -6.87 0.90 17.41
CA SER A 109 -5.58 1.46 17.84
C SER A 109 -4.83 2.09 16.68
N THR A 110 -3.60 2.54 16.91
CA THR A 110 -2.73 3.04 15.84
C THR A 110 -2.47 1.96 14.80
N ASP A 111 -2.52 2.32 13.51
CA ASP A 111 -2.29 1.39 12.40
C ASP A 111 -0.91 0.69 12.51
N PRO A 112 -0.87 -0.65 12.60
CA PRO A 112 0.38 -1.39 12.75
C PRO A 112 1.19 -1.39 11.44
N ALA A 113 2.52 -1.21 11.54
CA ALA A 113 3.41 -1.28 10.39
C ALA A 113 3.51 -2.67 9.74
N THR A 114 3.23 -3.73 10.51
CA THR A 114 3.27 -5.13 10.01
C THR A 114 1.88 -5.69 9.80
N TYR A 115 1.60 -6.17 8.60
CA TYR A 115 0.29 -6.72 8.25
C TYR A 115 0.41 -7.75 7.11
N THR A 116 -0.67 -8.50 6.93
CA THR A 116 -0.90 -9.38 5.78
C THR A 116 -2.25 -9.06 5.17
N TYR A 117 -2.61 -9.70 4.07
CA TYR A 117 -3.89 -9.46 3.40
C TYR A 117 -4.66 -10.75 3.18
N THR A 118 -5.97 -10.68 3.38
CA THR A 118 -6.98 -11.63 2.89
C THR A 118 -7.94 -10.86 2.00
N GLN A 119 -8.47 -11.46 0.94
CA GLN A 119 -9.50 -10.82 0.11
C GLN A 119 -10.87 -11.43 0.38
N LEU A 120 -11.89 -10.60 0.53
CA LEU A 120 -13.30 -10.99 0.53
C LEU A 120 -13.92 -10.62 -0.83
N ILE A 121 -14.52 -11.61 -1.49
CA ILE A 121 -15.22 -11.45 -2.76
C ILE A 121 -16.68 -11.85 -2.50
N VAL A 122 -17.61 -10.90 -2.65
CA VAL A 122 -19.04 -11.16 -2.48
C VAL A 122 -19.70 -11.19 -3.85
N LEU A 123 -20.38 -12.29 -4.16
CA LEU A 123 -21.10 -12.49 -5.41
C LEU A 123 -22.59 -12.59 -5.13
N GLN A 124 -23.38 -11.73 -5.76
CA GLN A 124 -24.83 -11.76 -5.73
C GLN A 124 -25.35 -12.07 -7.14
N ASN A 125 -26.03 -13.20 -7.31
CA ASN A 125 -26.54 -13.66 -8.61
C ASN A 125 -25.48 -13.68 -9.72
N GLY A 126 -24.25 -14.07 -9.37
CA GLY A 126 -23.11 -14.15 -10.28
C GLY A 126 -22.44 -12.80 -10.59
N GLN A 127 -22.89 -11.69 -10.02
CA GLN A 127 -22.25 -10.38 -10.11
C GLN A 127 -21.49 -10.05 -8.84
N GLN A 128 -20.29 -9.47 -8.98
CA GLN A 128 -19.53 -9.03 -7.82
C GLN A 128 -20.08 -7.73 -7.24
N VAL A 129 -20.22 -7.72 -5.92
CA VAL A 129 -20.54 -6.54 -5.12
C VAL A 129 -19.27 -6.06 -4.46
N ALA A 130 -19.02 -4.76 -4.52
CA ALA A 130 -17.86 -4.15 -3.89
C ALA A 130 -18.00 -4.21 -2.37
N VAL A 131 -17.00 -4.78 -1.70
CA VAL A 131 -16.84 -4.63 -0.25
C VAL A 131 -16.42 -3.18 0.00
N PRO A 132 -17.05 -2.44 0.92
CA PRO A 132 -16.76 -1.02 1.14
C PRO A 132 -15.32 -0.71 1.55
N ALA A 133 -14.87 0.49 1.22
CA ALA A 133 -13.64 1.03 1.78
C ALA A 133 -13.82 1.37 3.26
N ASN A 134 -12.71 1.52 3.98
CA ASN A 134 -12.67 2.06 5.35
C ASN A 134 -13.50 1.33 6.42
N ILE A 135 -13.96 0.09 6.18
CA ILE A 135 -14.46 -0.79 7.25
C ILE A 135 -13.37 -0.96 8.30
N GLY A 136 -13.72 -0.79 9.57
CA GLY A 136 -12.77 -0.90 10.67
C GLY A 136 -11.80 0.27 10.78
N VAL A 137 -12.14 1.42 10.19
CA VAL A 137 -11.43 2.69 10.38
C VAL A 137 -12.30 3.55 11.30
N GLY A 138 -11.77 3.89 12.48
CA GLY A 138 -12.47 4.73 13.46
C GLY A 138 -12.66 6.17 12.95
N THR A 139 -13.57 6.91 13.57
CA THR A 139 -13.73 8.33 13.24
C THR A 139 -12.80 9.15 14.14
N PRO A 140 -11.91 9.99 13.59
CA PRO A 140 -11.07 10.86 14.41
C PRO A 140 -11.94 11.83 15.22
N THR A 141 -11.51 12.16 16.42
CA THR A 141 -12.17 13.13 17.31
C THR A 141 -11.17 14.20 17.74
N LEU A 142 -11.63 15.33 18.28
CA LEU A 142 -10.70 16.33 18.83
C LEU A 142 -9.82 15.77 19.97
N ALA A 143 -10.32 14.79 20.72
CA ALA A 143 -9.58 14.13 21.80
C ALA A 143 -8.61 13.02 21.28
N SER A 144 -8.87 12.49 20.08
CA SER A 144 -8.03 11.52 19.39
C SER A 144 -8.00 11.87 17.89
N PRO A 145 -7.18 12.86 17.50
CA PRO A 145 -7.17 13.39 16.14
C PRO A 145 -6.59 12.41 15.12
N ALA A 146 -5.81 11.43 15.59
CA ALA A 146 -5.39 10.29 14.78
C ALA A 146 -6.56 9.32 14.61
N THR A 147 -6.84 8.96 13.36
CA THR A 147 -7.76 7.88 13.01
C THR A 147 -7.22 6.55 13.56
N CYS A 148 -7.95 5.93 14.48
CA CYS A 148 -7.64 4.56 14.90
C CYS A 148 -8.11 3.55 13.84
N VAL A 149 -7.51 2.37 13.79
CA VAL A 149 -7.94 1.27 12.95
C VAL A 149 -8.02 -0.02 13.77
N TYR A 150 -8.98 -0.88 13.41
CA TYR A 150 -9.05 -2.23 13.94
C TYR A 150 -7.99 -3.12 13.28
N PRO A 151 -7.55 -4.20 13.94
CA PRO A 151 -6.56 -5.12 13.37
C PRO A 151 -7.04 -5.85 12.09
N VAL A 152 -8.35 -5.83 11.81
CA VAL A 152 -8.93 -6.25 10.54
C VAL A 152 -9.71 -5.07 9.95
N HIS A 153 -9.27 -4.57 8.79
CA HIS A 153 -9.88 -3.40 8.17
C HIS A 153 -9.63 -3.36 6.66
N THR A 154 -10.43 -2.57 5.94
CA THR A 154 -10.26 -2.31 4.51
C THR A 154 -9.82 -0.87 4.29
N LYS A 155 -9.06 -0.59 3.23
CA LYS A 155 -8.72 0.79 2.81
C LYS A 155 -9.44 1.22 1.53
N ASP A 156 -9.91 0.26 0.73
CA ASP A 156 -10.51 0.50 -0.59
C ASP A 156 -11.63 -0.51 -0.88
N GLN A 157 -12.20 -0.43 -2.09
CA GLN A 157 -13.35 -1.22 -2.51
C GLN A 157 -13.00 -2.53 -3.24
N THR A 158 -11.77 -3.03 -3.07
CA THR A 158 -11.33 -4.29 -3.68
C THR A 158 -11.71 -5.54 -2.88
N GLY A 159 -12.19 -5.34 -1.64
CA GLY A 159 -12.35 -6.41 -0.65
C GLY A 159 -11.05 -6.91 -0.03
N LYS A 160 -9.92 -6.23 -0.26
CA LYS A 160 -8.66 -6.50 0.45
C LYS A 160 -8.79 -6.09 1.92
N ILE A 161 -8.86 -7.09 2.79
CA ILE A 161 -8.83 -6.96 4.23
C ILE A 161 -7.38 -7.01 4.68
N ARG A 162 -6.90 -5.90 5.25
CA ARG A 162 -5.62 -5.84 5.95
C ARG A 162 -5.79 -6.51 7.32
N VAL A 163 -4.90 -7.44 7.62
CA VAL A 163 -4.89 -8.23 8.84
C VAL A 163 -3.60 -7.94 9.58
N ASN A 164 -3.70 -7.46 10.82
CA ASN A 164 -2.57 -7.15 11.68
C ASN A 164 -1.66 -8.38 11.81
N GLY A 165 -0.39 -8.23 11.44
CA GLY A 165 0.60 -9.30 11.44
C GLY A 165 1.38 -9.42 12.76
N THR A 166 1.17 -8.52 13.71
CA THR A 166 1.91 -8.50 14.97
C THR A 166 1.43 -9.65 15.89
N THR A 167 2.38 -10.37 16.50
CA THR A 167 2.19 -11.35 17.59
C THR A 167 1.55 -12.72 17.30
N GLY A 168 1.35 -13.10 16.03
CA GLY A 168 0.80 -14.42 15.70
C GLY A 168 -0.67 -14.61 16.13
N ALA A 169 -1.39 -13.49 16.32
CA ALA A 169 -2.83 -13.51 16.54
C ALA A 169 -3.54 -14.00 15.28
N THR A 170 -4.58 -14.80 15.49
CA THR A 170 -5.46 -15.28 14.42
C THR A 170 -6.75 -14.48 14.44
N TYR A 171 -7.16 -13.97 13.27
CA TYR A 171 -8.41 -13.24 13.09
C TYR A 171 -9.37 -14.01 12.19
N THR A 172 -10.68 -13.82 12.40
CA THR A 172 -11.72 -14.50 11.61
C THR A 172 -12.57 -13.54 10.78
N LEU A 173 -13.23 -14.08 9.77
CA LEU A 173 -14.21 -13.35 8.97
C LEU A 173 -15.37 -12.86 9.84
N GLY A 174 -15.78 -13.62 10.86
CA GLY A 174 -16.78 -13.17 11.83
C GLY A 174 -16.37 -11.88 12.54
N GLN A 175 -15.13 -11.80 13.04
CA GLN A 175 -14.62 -10.58 13.66
C GLN A 175 -14.62 -9.38 12.70
N PHE A 176 -14.27 -9.59 11.42
CA PHE A 176 -14.35 -8.54 10.41
C PHE A 176 -15.79 -8.04 10.19
N PHE A 177 -16.78 -8.95 10.13
CA PHE A 177 -18.19 -8.58 9.95
C PHE A 177 -18.79 -7.90 11.20
N GLU A 178 -18.35 -8.27 12.40
CA GLU A 178 -18.70 -7.55 13.64
C GLU A 178 -18.12 -6.13 13.63
N VAL A 179 -16.87 -5.96 13.19
CA VAL A 179 -16.27 -4.63 13.00
C VAL A 179 -17.01 -3.84 11.91
N TRP A 180 -17.47 -4.49 10.84
CA TRP A 180 -18.33 -3.85 9.85
C TRP A 180 -19.72 -3.51 10.41
N GLY A 181 -20.20 -4.27 11.40
CA GLY A 181 -21.56 -4.21 11.94
C GLY A 181 -22.60 -4.76 10.97
N GLN A 182 -22.22 -5.77 10.19
CA GLN A 182 -23.05 -6.43 9.20
C GLN A 182 -23.21 -7.91 9.55
N PRO A 183 -24.38 -8.53 9.29
CA PRO A 183 -24.59 -9.94 9.60
C PRO A 183 -23.74 -10.87 8.73
N LEU A 184 -23.24 -11.94 9.35
CA LEU A 184 -22.60 -13.07 8.67
C LEU A 184 -23.15 -14.38 9.23
N THR A 185 -23.90 -15.10 8.41
CA THR A 185 -24.41 -16.44 8.72
C THR A 185 -24.37 -17.31 7.46
N ALA A 186 -24.69 -18.60 7.58
CA ALA A 186 -24.81 -19.50 6.42
C ALA A 186 -25.84 -19.05 5.36
N SER A 187 -26.72 -18.10 5.70
CA SER A 187 -27.78 -17.60 4.82
C SER A 187 -27.90 -16.08 4.78
N ASN A 188 -26.89 -15.33 5.27
CA ASN A 188 -26.87 -13.86 5.22
C ASN A 188 -25.43 -13.33 5.18
N VAL A 189 -25.12 -12.49 4.20
CA VAL A 189 -23.83 -11.80 4.07
C VAL A 189 -24.11 -10.32 3.87
N ALA A 190 -23.90 -9.53 4.92
CA ALA A 190 -24.13 -8.09 4.91
C ALA A 190 -25.51 -7.65 4.38
N GLY A 191 -26.56 -8.37 4.79
CA GLY A 191 -27.94 -8.10 4.39
C GLY A 191 -28.36 -8.76 3.08
N ILE A 192 -27.46 -9.45 2.38
CA ILE A 192 -27.81 -10.29 1.22
C ILE A 192 -28.28 -11.64 1.77
N GLU A 193 -29.60 -11.84 1.78
CA GLU A 193 -30.26 -13.04 2.29
C GLU A 193 -30.29 -14.20 1.28
N GLY A 194 -30.30 -15.43 1.80
CA GLY A 194 -30.41 -16.67 1.04
C GLY A 194 -29.20 -17.59 1.26
N THR A 195 -29.36 -18.88 0.95
CA THR A 195 -28.29 -19.88 1.13
C THR A 195 -27.03 -19.48 0.39
N GLN A 196 -25.89 -19.56 1.07
CA GLN A 196 -24.59 -19.22 0.51
C GLN A 196 -23.78 -20.47 0.17
N THR A 197 -22.99 -20.35 -0.89
CA THR A 197 -21.88 -21.25 -1.17
C THR A 197 -20.58 -20.48 -0.98
N ILE A 198 -19.65 -21.04 -0.20
CA ILE A 198 -18.38 -20.39 0.09
C ILE A 198 -17.24 -21.20 -0.50
N TYR A 199 -16.33 -20.51 -1.19
CA TYR A 199 -15.08 -21.07 -1.66
C TYR A 199 -13.89 -20.33 -1.07
N LEU A 200 -12.84 -21.08 -0.75
CA LEU A 200 -11.55 -20.54 -0.34
C LEU A 200 -10.55 -20.82 -1.46
N ASN A 201 -9.90 -19.77 -1.94
CA ASN A 201 -8.75 -19.88 -2.82
C ASN A 201 -7.49 -19.58 -2.01
N ASP A 202 -6.73 -20.62 -1.71
CA ASP A 202 -5.43 -20.52 -1.04
C ASP A 202 -4.33 -20.70 -2.09
N ASN A 203 -3.81 -19.57 -2.61
CA ASN A 203 -2.73 -19.53 -3.61
C ASN A 203 -2.97 -20.41 -4.85
N GLY A 204 -4.19 -20.36 -5.41
CA GLY A 204 -4.58 -21.13 -6.60
C GLY A 204 -5.28 -22.45 -6.29
N THR A 205 -5.28 -22.89 -5.03
CA THR A 205 -6.02 -24.09 -4.59
C THR A 205 -7.41 -23.69 -4.16
N LEU A 206 -8.40 -23.99 -5.00
CA LEU A 206 -9.81 -23.72 -4.73
C LEU A 206 -10.44 -24.87 -3.95
N THR A 207 -11.07 -24.56 -2.81
CA THR A 207 -11.80 -25.53 -1.98
C THR A 207 -13.16 -24.97 -1.60
N GLN A 208 -14.19 -25.83 -1.60
CA GLN A 208 -15.49 -25.43 -1.06
C GLN A 208 -15.45 -25.52 0.48
N PHE A 209 -15.87 -24.46 1.15
CA PHE A 209 -15.97 -24.42 2.60
C PHE A 209 -17.36 -24.89 3.05
N SER A 210 -17.39 -25.64 4.15
CA SER A 210 -18.61 -26.04 4.84
C SER A 210 -18.45 -25.78 6.33
N GLY A 211 -19.48 -25.25 6.97
CA GLY A 211 -19.45 -24.86 8.37
C GLY A 211 -19.90 -23.42 8.58
N ASP A 212 -19.65 -22.89 9.78
CA ASP A 212 -19.99 -21.51 10.12
C ASP A 212 -19.01 -20.53 9.46
N PRO A 213 -19.47 -19.63 8.57
CA PRO A 213 -18.62 -18.64 7.91
C PRO A 213 -17.88 -17.71 8.89
N ALA A 214 -18.44 -17.47 10.08
CA ALA A 214 -17.79 -16.62 11.08
C ALA A 214 -16.46 -17.19 11.60
N THR A 215 -16.23 -18.50 11.41
CA THR A 215 -15.02 -19.21 11.85
C THR A 215 -13.89 -19.19 10.82
N ILE A 216 -14.13 -18.69 9.60
CA ILE A 216 -13.13 -18.69 8.53
C ILE A 216 -11.95 -17.79 8.94
N GLU A 217 -10.77 -18.37 9.03
CA GLU A 217 -9.54 -17.67 9.34
C GLU A 217 -9.07 -16.76 8.18
N LEU A 218 -8.70 -15.53 8.51
CA LEU A 218 -8.13 -14.54 7.60
C LEU A 218 -6.63 -14.78 7.41
N ARG A 219 -6.30 -15.77 6.57
CA ARG A 219 -4.91 -16.14 6.27
C ARG A 219 -4.28 -15.24 5.21
N PRO A 220 -2.95 -15.06 5.23
CA PRO A 220 -2.23 -14.33 4.20
C PRO A 220 -2.52 -14.90 2.80
N ASN A 221 -2.81 -14.02 1.84
CA ASN A 221 -3.09 -14.28 0.43
C ASN A 221 -4.32 -15.16 0.13
N ARG A 222 -5.12 -15.50 1.14
CA ARG A 222 -6.40 -16.20 0.94
C ARG A 222 -7.41 -15.28 0.26
N GLN A 223 -8.15 -15.80 -0.71
CA GLN A 223 -9.39 -15.17 -1.18
C GLN A 223 -10.58 -15.99 -0.66
N ILE A 224 -11.55 -15.32 -0.05
CA ILE A 224 -12.79 -15.87 0.48
C ILE A 224 -13.91 -15.41 -0.45
N VAL A 225 -14.54 -16.35 -1.13
CA VAL A 225 -15.60 -16.06 -2.09
C VAL A 225 -16.92 -16.48 -1.45
N VAL A 226 -17.77 -15.51 -1.12
CA VAL A 226 -19.11 -15.75 -0.61
C VAL A 226 -20.10 -15.55 -1.76
N MET A 227 -20.74 -16.63 -2.19
CA MET A 227 -21.63 -16.63 -3.35
C MET A 227 -23.07 -16.87 -2.91
N GLN A 228 -23.95 -15.96 -3.29
CA GLN A 228 -25.40 -16.07 -3.12
C GLN A 228 -26.10 -16.09 -4.49
N GLY A 229 -27.15 -16.91 -4.60
CA GLY A 229 -27.98 -16.99 -5.80
C GLY A 229 -27.40 -17.89 -6.87
N THR A 230 -27.42 -17.43 -8.13
CA THR A 230 -27.01 -18.20 -9.31
C THR A 230 -25.55 -18.67 -9.21
N PRO A 231 -25.28 -19.99 -9.21
CA PRO A 231 -23.92 -20.51 -9.25
C PRO A 231 -23.19 -20.07 -10.53
N ILE A 232 -21.94 -19.66 -10.39
CA ILE A 232 -21.05 -19.39 -11.54
C ILE A 232 -20.05 -20.52 -11.70
N THR A 233 -19.59 -20.75 -12.94
CA THR A 233 -18.61 -21.81 -13.26
C THR A 233 -17.17 -21.33 -13.19
N GLN A 234 -16.93 -20.02 -13.17
CA GLN A 234 -15.62 -19.40 -13.06
C GLN A 234 -15.60 -18.40 -11.91
N ILE A 235 -14.84 -18.70 -10.87
CA ILE A 235 -14.68 -17.82 -9.72
C ILE A 235 -13.62 -16.75 -10.04
N PRO A 236 -13.90 -15.46 -9.81
CA PRO A 236 -12.92 -14.39 -9.97
C PRO A 236 -11.64 -14.65 -9.17
N ASN A 237 -10.51 -14.30 -9.76
CA ASN A 237 -9.20 -14.45 -9.14
C ASN A 237 -8.39 -13.18 -9.37
N TYR A 238 -7.81 -12.65 -8.30
CA TYR A 238 -7.05 -11.41 -8.35
C TYR A 238 -5.62 -11.58 -7.88
N SER A 239 -4.72 -10.88 -8.55
CA SER A 239 -3.33 -10.67 -8.12
C SER A 239 -3.09 -9.18 -7.90
N TRP A 240 -2.10 -8.83 -7.09
CA TRP A 240 -1.78 -7.44 -6.77
C TRP A 240 -0.72 -6.90 -7.71
N GLU A 241 -0.85 -5.62 -8.08
CA GLU A 241 0.20 -4.89 -8.81
C GLU A 241 1.53 -4.98 -8.05
N ALA A 242 2.57 -5.41 -8.74
CA ALA A 242 3.92 -5.43 -8.17
C ALA A 242 4.49 -4.00 -8.20
N LEU A 243 4.44 -3.33 -7.06
CA LEU A 243 5.05 -2.01 -6.88
C LEU A 243 6.58 -2.14 -6.73
N PRO A 244 7.36 -1.12 -7.13
CA PRO A 244 8.78 -1.07 -6.79
C PRO A 244 8.94 -1.17 -5.27
N PRO A 245 9.91 -1.96 -4.77
CA PRO A 245 10.09 -2.12 -3.34
C PRO A 245 10.49 -0.79 -2.68
N LEU A 246 10.13 -0.64 -1.40
CA LEU A 246 10.64 0.46 -0.59
C LEU A 246 12.16 0.38 -0.46
N SER A 247 12.83 1.54 -0.54
CA SER A 247 14.27 1.62 -0.33
C SER A 247 14.61 1.26 1.13
N SER A 248 15.64 0.44 1.31
CA SER A 248 16.13 0.03 2.63
C SER A 248 17.00 1.08 3.31
N THR A 249 17.31 2.18 2.63
CA THR A 249 18.15 3.27 3.13
C THR A 249 17.33 4.56 3.15
N PRO A 250 16.67 4.87 4.28
CA PRO A 250 15.82 6.03 4.35
C PRO A 250 16.63 7.33 4.34
N TRP A 251 16.06 8.37 3.74
CA TRP A 251 16.54 9.74 3.87
C TRP A 251 16.11 10.28 5.22
N VAL A 252 17.05 10.81 6.00
CA VAL A 252 16.71 11.45 7.27
C VAL A 252 16.09 12.81 6.99
N LEU A 253 14.87 13.02 7.47
CA LEU A 253 14.24 14.33 7.45
C LEU A 253 14.81 15.15 8.61
N GLU A 254 15.60 16.17 8.28
CA GLU A 254 16.05 17.15 9.25
C GLU A 254 14.91 18.15 9.52
N GLY A 255 14.48 18.21 10.78
CA GLY A 255 13.51 19.20 11.23
C GLY A 255 14.12 20.59 11.36
N GLY A 256 13.28 21.62 11.25
CA GLY A 256 13.66 23.02 11.45
C GLY A 256 13.85 23.81 10.16
N GLU A 257 14.46 25.00 10.28
CA GLU A 257 14.54 26.01 9.21
C GLU A 257 15.60 25.73 8.13
N ILE A 258 16.38 24.64 8.26
CA ILE A 258 17.48 24.34 7.35
C ILE A 258 17.40 22.87 6.94
N GLY A 259 17.49 22.61 5.64
CA GLY A 259 17.44 21.27 5.05
C GLY A 259 17.22 21.34 3.55
N THR A 260 17.83 20.46 2.77
CA THR A 260 17.60 20.36 1.31
C THR A 260 17.75 18.92 0.86
N LEU A 261 16.71 18.38 0.22
CA LEU A 261 16.75 17.06 -0.39
C LEU A 261 16.41 17.18 -1.88
N GLY A 262 17.37 16.83 -2.73
CA GLY A 262 17.23 16.90 -4.19
C GLY A 262 17.72 18.23 -4.80
N THR A 263 17.50 18.36 -6.10
CA THR A 263 17.98 19.48 -6.92
C THR A 263 17.00 20.66 -6.89
N ILE A 264 17.50 21.86 -6.61
CA ILE A 264 16.70 23.10 -6.60
C ILE A 264 16.25 23.42 -8.03
N THR A 265 14.93 23.35 -8.25
CA THR A 265 14.31 23.52 -9.57
C THR A 265 13.40 24.75 -9.63
N TRP A 266 12.69 25.03 -8.54
CA TRP A 266 11.79 26.17 -8.41
C TRP A 266 12.35 27.20 -7.43
N ALA A 267 11.90 28.45 -7.55
CA ALA A 267 12.21 29.49 -6.58
C ALA A 267 11.50 29.23 -5.25
N ASP A 268 12.09 29.73 -4.16
CA ASP A 268 11.49 29.69 -2.82
C ASP A 268 10.22 30.53 -2.72
N GLY A 269 9.38 30.15 -1.76
CA GLY A 269 8.16 30.85 -1.43
C GLY A 269 6.95 30.45 -2.28
N SER A 270 5.81 30.95 -1.84
CA SER A 270 4.57 30.93 -2.61
C SER A 270 4.63 31.85 -3.83
N THR A 271 3.78 31.56 -4.82
CA THR A 271 3.49 32.48 -5.93
C THR A 271 2.04 32.99 -5.86
N GLY A 272 1.69 33.99 -6.68
CA GLY A 272 0.31 34.49 -6.78
C GLY A 272 -0.23 35.08 -5.46
N ALA A 273 -1.49 34.77 -5.13
CA ALA A 273 -2.17 35.32 -3.95
C ALA A 273 -1.46 34.97 -2.64
N ALA A 274 -1.00 33.72 -2.51
CA ALA A 274 -0.33 33.24 -1.31
C ALA A 274 0.95 34.03 -0.98
N ALA A 275 1.69 34.47 -2.00
CA ALA A 275 2.90 35.28 -1.86
C ALA A 275 2.68 36.63 -1.14
N THR A 276 1.42 37.10 -1.11
CA THR A 276 1.04 38.39 -0.49
C THR A 276 0.26 38.24 0.81
N GLY A 277 0.11 37.01 1.32
CA GLY A 277 -0.70 36.74 2.50
C GLY A 277 -2.23 36.82 2.27
N ALA A 278 -2.67 36.88 1.01
CA ALA A 278 -4.08 36.86 0.65
C ALA A 278 -4.66 35.44 0.71
N ALA A 279 -5.88 35.29 1.21
CA ALA A 279 -6.53 33.98 1.36
C ALA A 279 -6.51 33.14 0.06
N VAL A 280 -6.24 31.85 0.21
CA VAL A 280 -6.20 30.87 -0.90
C VAL A 280 -7.15 29.74 -0.56
N GLY A 281 -8.25 29.62 -1.31
CA GLY A 281 -9.31 28.66 -0.98
C GLY A 281 -9.88 28.94 0.42
N ASN A 282 -9.84 27.93 1.29
CA ASN A 282 -10.23 28.00 2.71
C ASN A 282 -9.05 28.35 3.65
N LEU A 283 -7.83 28.52 3.12
CA LEU A 283 -6.62 28.72 3.91
C LEU A 283 -6.41 30.21 4.19
N GLN A 284 -6.05 30.51 5.44
CA GLN A 284 -5.82 31.87 5.92
C GLN A 284 -4.36 32.06 6.33
N CYS A 285 -3.80 33.23 6.02
CA CYS A 285 -2.48 33.63 6.50
C CYS A 285 -2.64 34.31 7.86
N LEU A 286 -2.09 33.69 8.91
CA LEU A 286 -2.28 34.13 10.29
C LEU A 286 -0.96 34.64 10.86
N SER A 287 -1.01 35.79 11.53
CA SER A 287 0.15 36.34 12.23
C SER A 287 0.28 35.64 13.59
N GLY A 288 1.44 35.05 13.86
CA GLY A 288 1.68 34.30 15.10
C GLY A 288 0.78 33.07 15.21
N LEU A 289 0.75 32.24 14.16
CA LEU A 289 -0.01 31.00 14.10
C LEU A 289 0.25 30.14 15.36
N THR A 290 -0.76 30.02 16.22
CA THR A 290 -0.76 29.10 17.36
C THR A 290 -1.64 27.92 17.03
N ALA A 291 -1.07 26.71 17.04
CA ALA A 291 -1.79 25.50 16.71
C ALA A 291 -2.19 24.71 17.97
N ASN A 292 -3.42 24.20 17.97
CA ASN A 292 -3.85 23.13 18.89
C ASN A 292 -3.70 21.75 18.23
N PHE A 293 -3.53 21.73 16.91
CA PHE A 293 -3.31 20.57 16.08
C PHE A 293 -2.10 20.84 15.17
N ASP A 294 -1.02 20.09 15.39
CA ASP A 294 0.21 20.17 14.61
C ASP A 294 0.56 18.77 14.10
N THR A 295 0.68 18.65 12.78
CA THR A 295 1.07 17.41 12.11
C THR A 295 1.94 17.73 10.91
N SER A 296 2.59 16.71 10.35
CA SER A 296 3.47 16.86 9.21
C SER A 296 3.29 15.72 8.23
N ALA A 297 3.34 16.03 6.93
CA ALA A 297 3.39 15.07 5.84
C ALA A 297 4.64 15.36 4.98
N HIS A 298 5.04 14.42 4.13
CA HIS A 298 6.21 14.59 3.26
C HIS A 298 5.84 14.47 1.80
N LEU A 299 6.41 15.34 0.97
CA LEU A 299 6.30 15.31 -0.48
C LEU A 299 7.70 15.17 -1.10
N ALA A 300 7.85 14.16 -1.95
CA ALA A 300 8.99 14.04 -2.85
C ALA A 300 8.52 14.04 -4.30
N ILE A 301 9.20 14.81 -5.15
CA ILE A 301 8.98 14.78 -6.60
C ILE A 301 10.26 14.23 -7.24
N TYR A 302 10.14 13.14 -7.98
CA TYR A 302 11.23 12.56 -8.77
C TYR A 302 10.94 12.76 -10.24
N ARG A 303 11.91 13.28 -10.98
CA ARG A 303 11.85 13.34 -12.43
C ARG A 303 12.97 12.50 -13.03
N ASN A 304 12.60 11.48 -13.78
CA ASN A 304 13.53 10.54 -14.42
C ASN A 304 14.60 9.96 -13.45
N GLY A 305 14.20 9.70 -12.21
CA GLY A 305 15.07 9.16 -11.14
C GLY A 305 15.82 10.22 -10.31
N GLU A 306 15.77 11.51 -10.67
CA GLU A 306 16.35 12.60 -9.89
C GLU A 306 15.32 13.21 -8.94
N GLN A 307 15.64 13.31 -7.64
CA GLN A 307 14.79 14.01 -6.67
C GLN A 307 14.90 15.53 -6.89
N LEU A 308 13.75 16.20 -6.96
CA LEU A 308 13.65 17.65 -7.05
C LEU A 308 13.31 18.20 -5.67
N ALA A 309 14.03 19.24 -5.26
CA ALA A 309 13.80 19.89 -3.98
C ALA A 309 12.48 20.67 -4.01
N ILE A 310 11.63 20.42 -3.01
CA ILE A 310 10.44 21.24 -2.77
C ILE A 310 10.90 22.60 -2.23
N PRO A 311 10.35 23.73 -2.70
CA PRO A 311 10.75 25.04 -2.20
C PRO A 311 10.48 25.22 -0.70
N GLN A 312 11.39 25.92 -0.03
CA GLN A 312 11.15 26.42 1.32
C GLN A 312 10.19 27.61 1.29
N ASP A 313 9.59 27.93 2.42
CA ASP A 313 8.69 29.08 2.64
C ASP A 313 7.43 29.10 1.77
N ILE A 314 7.02 27.96 1.19
CA ILE A 314 5.68 27.84 0.63
C ILE A 314 4.69 28.01 1.78
N GLY A 315 3.71 28.90 1.61
CA GLY A 315 2.76 29.21 2.66
C GLY A 315 3.34 30.07 3.79
N ARG A 316 4.49 30.72 3.59
CA ARG A 316 5.06 31.65 4.57
C ARG A 316 5.33 33.01 3.93
N THR A 317 5.15 34.06 4.72
CA THR A 317 5.53 35.43 4.39
C THR A 317 6.31 36.02 5.56
N ALA A 318 6.86 37.22 5.39
CA ALA A 318 7.54 37.91 6.48
C ALA A 318 6.63 38.25 7.68
N THR A 319 5.30 38.21 7.52
CA THR A 319 4.34 38.70 8.52
C THR A 319 3.31 37.69 8.99
N CYS A 320 3.13 36.59 8.25
CA CYS A 320 2.15 35.56 8.55
C CYS A 320 2.50 34.22 7.87
N GLU A 321 1.92 33.15 8.39
CA GLU A 321 2.04 31.78 7.87
C GLU A 321 0.64 31.21 7.64
N TYR A 322 0.49 30.40 6.59
CA TYR A 322 -0.74 29.63 6.37
C TYR A 322 -0.73 28.36 7.22
N GLU A 323 -1.92 27.79 7.45
CA GLU A 323 -2.07 26.52 8.18
C GLU A 323 -1.26 25.38 7.56
N VAL A 324 -1.00 25.43 6.25
CA VAL A 324 -0.15 24.47 5.53
C VAL A 324 1.08 25.19 4.99
N HIS A 325 2.30 24.74 5.34
CA HIS A 325 3.52 25.44 4.90
C HIS A 325 4.78 24.57 4.93
N THR A 326 5.88 25.06 4.33
CA THR A 326 7.23 24.47 4.41
C THR A 326 8.19 25.42 5.10
N HIS A 327 9.09 24.89 5.95
CA HIS A 327 10.19 25.66 6.54
C HIS A 327 11.49 25.58 5.72
N ASN A 328 11.72 24.45 5.06
CA ASN A 328 12.97 24.18 4.36
C ASN A 328 12.71 23.36 3.08
N ARG A 329 13.78 22.96 2.38
CA ARG A 329 13.70 22.24 1.10
C ARG A 329 13.75 20.71 1.20
N SER A 330 13.43 20.16 2.37
CA SER A 330 13.38 18.70 2.56
C SER A 330 12.12 18.05 1.94
N GLY A 331 11.08 18.86 1.70
CA GLY A 331 9.76 18.37 1.30
C GLY A 331 8.81 18.09 2.46
N VAL A 332 9.19 18.38 3.70
CA VAL A 332 8.25 18.32 4.84
C VAL A 332 7.24 19.45 4.76
N ILE A 333 5.98 19.06 4.72
CA ILE A 333 4.81 19.93 4.73
C ILE A 333 4.24 19.91 6.15
N HIS A 334 4.24 21.07 6.80
CA HIS A 334 3.65 21.27 8.11
C HIS A 334 2.18 21.61 7.98
N VAL A 335 1.38 21.12 8.92
CA VAL A 335 -0.05 21.40 9.05
C VAL A 335 -0.31 21.82 10.49
N ALA A 336 -0.55 23.11 10.68
CA ALA A 336 -0.73 23.75 11.97
C ALA A 336 -2.07 24.49 11.98
N SER A 337 -3.04 24.00 12.75
CA SER A 337 -4.38 24.59 12.83
C SER A 337 -4.91 24.69 14.27
N THR A 338 -5.84 25.62 14.49
CA THR A 338 -6.54 25.79 15.76
C THR A 338 -7.68 24.80 15.95
N GLU A 339 -8.14 24.16 14.86
CA GLU A 339 -9.24 23.20 14.83
C GLU A 339 -8.93 22.03 13.89
N TYR A 340 -9.62 20.90 14.06
CA TYR A 340 -9.44 19.76 13.15
C TYR A 340 -10.06 20.06 11.79
N LYS A 341 -9.22 20.12 10.76
CA LYS A 341 -9.60 20.28 9.36
C LYS A 341 -8.88 19.24 8.53
N ARG A 342 -9.55 18.81 7.46
CA ARG A 342 -8.90 18.03 6.40
C ARG A 342 -8.11 19.00 5.52
N PHE A 343 -6.81 18.74 5.38
CA PHE A 343 -5.93 19.42 4.43
C PHE A 343 -5.43 18.43 3.39
N THR A 344 -5.29 18.90 2.15
CA THR A 344 -4.90 18.04 1.03
C THR A 344 -3.64 18.53 0.32
N LEU A 345 -3.07 17.66 -0.51
CA LEU A 345 -1.98 18.04 -1.41
C LEU A 345 -2.41 19.14 -2.39
N GLY A 346 -3.69 19.20 -2.75
CA GLY A 346 -4.25 20.30 -3.54
C GLY A 346 -4.19 21.65 -2.84
N ASP A 347 -4.47 21.70 -1.53
CA ASP A 347 -4.33 22.90 -0.70
C ASP A 347 -2.88 23.39 -0.72
N PHE A 348 -1.91 22.49 -0.54
CA PHE A 348 -0.48 22.79 -0.59
C PHE A 348 -0.05 23.34 -1.97
N PHE A 349 -0.44 22.68 -3.07
CA PHE A 349 -0.10 23.15 -4.41
C PHE A 349 -0.78 24.47 -4.78
N SER A 350 -1.96 24.74 -4.22
CA SER A 350 -2.64 26.03 -4.36
C SER A 350 -1.86 27.15 -3.66
N LEU A 351 -1.31 26.91 -2.48
CA LEU A 351 -0.39 27.85 -1.80
C LEU A 351 0.93 28.02 -2.54
N TRP A 352 1.46 26.94 -3.12
CA TRP A 352 2.64 27.03 -3.97
C TRP A 352 2.35 27.85 -5.24
N GLY A 353 1.11 27.80 -5.73
CA GLY A 353 0.68 28.40 -6.99
C GLY A 353 1.15 27.59 -8.20
N GLN A 354 1.32 26.28 -8.02
CA GLN A 354 1.74 25.33 -9.05
C GLN A 354 0.58 24.39 -9.43
N PRO A 355 0.46 23.98 -10.70
CA PRO A 355 -0.58 23.04 -11.10
C PRO A 355 -0.34 21.65 -10.50
N LEU A 356 -1.43 20.99 -10.09
CA LEU A 356 -1.44 19.59 -9.69
C LEU A 356 -2.63 18.87 -10.33
N THR A 357 -2.32 17.99 -11.27
CA THR A 357 -3.28 17.11 -11.93
C THR A 357 -2.60 15.79 -12.28
N ALA A 358 -3.36 14.79 -12.74
CA ALA A 358 -2.79 13.52 -13.21
C ALA A 358 -1.82 13.65 -14.39
N THR A 359 -1.75 14.81 -15.07
CA THR A 359 -0.93 15.04 -16.27
C THR A 359 -0.04 16.28 -16.18
N ASN A 360 -0.08 17.01 -15.06
CA ASN A 360 0.72 18.20 -14.81
C ASN A 360 1.07 18.31 -13.33
N VAL A 361 2.36 18.26 -13.02
CA VAL A 361 2.88 18.45 -11.66
C VAL A 361 3.89 19.59 -11.70
N ALA A 362 3.52 20.73 -11.12
CA ALA A 362 4.37 21.92 -11.03
C ALA A 362 5.02 22.36 -12.35
N GLY A 363 4.25 22.28 -13.44
CA GLY A 363 4.65 22.71 -14.78
C GLY A 363 5.27 21.60 -15.63
N PHE A 364 5.56 20.42 -15.06
CA PHE A 364 6.00 19.26 -15.83
C PHE A 364 4.81 18.55 -16.46
N THR A 365 4.80 18.47 -17.80
CA THR A 365 3.73 17.85 -18.60
C THR A 365 4.31 16.91 -19.66
N GLY A 366 3.49 15.97 -20.14
CA GLY A 366 3.84 15.12 -21.28
C GLY A 366 4.70 13.89 -20.95
N GLU A 367 5.07 13.71 -19.69
CA GLU A 367 5.71 12.50 -19.17
C GLU A 367 4.71 11.71 -18.31
N PRO A 368 4.82 10.36 -18.24
CA PRO A 368 4.00 9.55 -17.35
C PRO A 368 4.15 9.98 -15.89
N ILE A 369 3.04 10.10 -15.18
CA ILE A 369 3.01 10.40 -13.74
C ILE A 369 2.52 9.18 -12.98
N VAL A 370 3.26 8.79 -11.95
CA VAL A 370 2.85 7.77 -10.98
C VAL A 370 3.00 8.37 -9.59
N ILE A 371 1.97 8.20 -8.76
CA ILE A 371 1.97 8.72 -7.40
C ILE A 371 1.91 7.55 -6.45
N TYR A 372 2.82 7.52 -5.50
CA TYR A 372 2.84 6.57 -4.42
C TYR A 372 2.48 7.29 -3.11
N VAL A 373 1.68 6.61 -2.29
CA VAL A 373 1.45 6.99 -0.91
C VAL A 373 2.01 5.88 -0.04
N GLU A 374 2.83 6.27 0.92
CA GLU A 374 3.42 5.36 1.90
C GLU A 374 3.02 5.83 3.29
N ASP A 375 2.39 4.92 4.05
CA ASP A 375 1.99 5.14 5.43
C ASP A 375 2.60 4.02 6.29
N LYS A 376 3.76 4.27 6.93
CA LYS A 376 4.40 3.34 7.89
C LYS A 376 4.69 1.94 7.31
N GLY A 377 5.30 1.88 6.14
CA GLY A 377 5.59 0.68 5.37
C GLY A 377 4.48 0.29 4.40
N ASP A 378 3.29 0.89 4.51
CA ASP A 378 2.16 0.63 3.61
C ASP A 378 2.26 1.45 2.34
N LEU A 379 3.04 0.92 1.39
CA LEU A 379 3.21 1.47 0.06
C LEU A 379 2.07 1.06 -0.86
N ARG A 380 1.43 2.07 -1.46
CA ARG A 380 0.40 1.88 -2.50
C ARG A 380 0.53 2.91 -3.60
N ARG A 381 0.02 2.57 -4.78
CA ARG A 381 -0.17 3.53 -5.86
C ARG A 381 -1.46 4.31 -5.63
N PHE A 382 -1.44 5.62 -5.84
CA PHE A 382 -2.63 6.47 -5.80
C PHE A 382 -3.19 6.66 -7.21
N MET A 383 -4.47 6.33 -7.39
CA MET A 383 -5.15 6.32 -8.70
C MET A 383 -6.19 7.44 -8.85
N GLY A 384 -6.50 8.18 -7.78
CA GLY A 384 -7.48 9.26 -7.78
C GLY A 384 -6.91 10.59 -8.29
N ASP A 385 -7.70 11.65 -8.14
CA ASP A 385 -7.24 13.02 -8.36
C ASP A 385 -6.17 13.39 -7.30
N PRO A 386 -4.93 13.71 -7.69
CA PRO A 386 -3.85 14.00 -6.75
C PRO A 386 -4.14 15.18 -5.82
N ALA A 387 -5.01 16.11 -6.21
CA ALA A 387 -5.40 17.21 -5.36
C ALA A 387 -6.17 16.75 -4.10
N ASN A 388 -6.72 15.52 -4.10
CA ASN A 388 -7.50 14.96 -2.98
C ASN A 388 -6.68 14.09 -2.02
N ILE A 389 -5.35 13.98 -2.20
CA ILE A 389 -4.51 13.22 -1.27
C ILE A 389 -4.44 13.96 0.06
N ASP A 390 -4.85 13.31 1.14
CA ASP A 390 -4.80 13.90 2.48
C ASP A 390 -3.38 14.05 2.98
N LEU A 391 -3.07 15.21 3.59
CA LEU A 391 -1.84 15.46 4.34
C LEU A 391 -1.96 14.87 5.75
N ALA A 392 -2.06 13.54 5.81
CA ALA A 392 -2.12 12.80 7.07
C ALA A 392 -0.75 12.77 7.77
N SER A 393 -0.77 12.64 9.11
CA SER A 393 0.45 12.60 9.93
C SER A 393 1.43 11.53 9.47
N HIS A 394 2.66 11.98 9.21
CA HIS A 394 3.81 11.22 8.72
C HIS A 394 3.57 10.41 7.44
N ARG A 395 2.57 10.80 6.64
CA ARG A 395 2.38 10.26 5.30
C ARG A 395 3.50 10.71 4.38
N ASN A 396 4.10 9.78 3.66
CA ASN A 396 5.04 10.07 2.59
C ASN A 396 4.33 9.98 1.23
N ILE A 397 4.45 11.04 0.42
CA ILE A 397 3.88 11.13 -0.93
C ILE A 397 5.03 11.25 -1.91
N VAL A 398 5.15 10.28 -2.81
CA VAL A 398 6.19 10.28 -3.86
C VAL A 398 5.53 10.43 -5.21
N ILE A 399 5.80 11.53 -5.90
CA ILE A 399 5.37 11.76 -7.29
C ILE A 399 6.54 11.44 -8.21
N GLN A 400 6.41 10.38 -9.00
CA GLN A 400 7.32 10.03 -10.08
C GLN A 400 6.83 10.65 -11.39
N ILE A 401 7.73 11.34 -12.09
CA ILE A 401 7.52 11.93 -13.41
C ILE A 401 8.54 11.29 -14.37
N GLY A 402 8.06 10.69 -15.46
CA GLY A 402 8.91 10.06 -16.46
C GLY A 402 9.26 8.61 -16.13
N SER A 403 10.55 8.28 -16.10
CA SER A 403 11.01 6.90 -15.95
C SER A 403 10.54 6.23 -14.64
N GLN A 404 10.32 4.91 -14.71
CA GLN A 404 9.91 4.11 -13.56
C GLN A 404 11.02 4.05 -12.51
N LEU A 405 10.65 4.32 -11.26
CA LEU A 405 11.53 4.11 -10.12
C LEU A 405 11.75 2.61 -9.90
N THR A 406 13.02 2.22 -9.68
CA THR A 406 13.38 0.84 -9.33
C THR A 406 13.15 0.55 -7.84
N GLN A 407 13.12 1.58 -7.01
CA GLN A 407 12.72 1.54 -5.60
C GLN A 407 11.96 2.84 -5.27
N VAL A 408 10.94 2.75 -4.42
CA VAL A 408 10.30 3.95 -3.86
C VAL A 408 11.13 4.42 -2.65
N PRO A 409 11.57 5.68 -2.60
CA PRO A 409 12.37 6.19 -1.48
C PRO A 409 11.57 6.17 -0.17
N THR A 410 12.28 5.97 0.92
CA THR A 410 11.74 6.03 2.28
C THR A 410 12.33 7.22 3.02
N TYR A 411 11.57 7.74 4.00
CA TYR A 411 11.94 8.93 4.76
C TYR A 411 11.79 8.66 6.25
N ASP A 412 12.80 9.04 7.02
CA ASP A 412 12.84 8.83 8.46
C ASP A 412 12.48 10.11 9.22
N TRP A 413 11.51 9.98 10.14
CA TRP A 413 10.87 11.07 10.87
C TRP A 413 11.50 11.35 12.25
N LEU A 414 12.72 10.85 12.52
CA LEU A 414 13.41 10.89 13.84
C LEU A 414 13.34 12.24 14.59
N ASN A 415 13.23 13.36 13.88
CA ASN A 415 13.25 14.71 14.47
C ASN A 415 11.87 15.37 14.62
N PHE A 416 10.78 14.70 14.26
CA PHE A 416 9.43 15.28 14.20
C PHE A 416 8.47 14.80 15.32
N GLY A 417 9.01 14.11 16.34
CA GLY A 417 8.24 13.61 17.47
C GLY A 417 7.61 12.23 17.24
N PRO A 418 7.07 11.59 18.29
CA PRO A 418 6.43 10.28 18.17
C PRO A 418 5.08 10.35 17.45
N PHE A 419 4.67 9.20 16.91
CA PHE A 419 3.40 8.97 16.21
C PHE A 419 2.14 9.08 17.07
#